data_AF-A0A1R0KD21-F1
#
_entry.id   AF-A0A1R0KD21-F1
#
_cell.length_a   1.000
_cell.length_b   1.000
_cell.length_c   1.000
_cell.angle_alpha   90.00
_cell.angle_beta   90.00
_cell.angle_gamma   90.00
#
_symmetry.space_group_name_H-M   'P 1'
#
loop_
_entity.id
_entity.type
_entity.pdbx_description
1 polymer ?
#
loop_
_entity_poly.entity_id
_entity_poly.type
_entity_poly.pdbx_seq_one_letter_code
_entity_poly.pdbx_strand_id
1 'polypeptide(L)'
;RERKIKATIPERADQIARRKAKGSTGGRPPAFDPDLYKLRNVVERCFNRLKQFRGLATRFAKRAAYHRAEIILACIVLHLR
;
A
#
# COMPACT_ATOMS: atom_id res chain seq x y z
N ARG A 1 -18.46 15.33 1.27
CA ARG A 1 -18.01 13.96 0.88
C ARG A 1 -18.98 13.35 -0.15
N GLU A 2 -19.46 14.14 -1.12
CA GLU A 2 -20.55 13.77 -2.06
C GLU A 2 -20.27 12.50 -2.86
N ARG A 3 -19.01 12.27 -3.23
CA ARG A 3 -18.62 11.14 -4.08
C ARG A 3 -18.67 9.77 -3.37
N LYS A 4 -19.01 9.70 -2.08
CA LYS A 4 -19.11 8.47 -1.25
C LYS A 4 -17.87 7.55 -1.26
N ILE A 5 -16.71 8.05 -1.68
CA ILE A 5 -15.45 7.28 -1.70
C ILE A 5 -14.97 7.05 -0.26
N LYS A 6 -14.68 5.79 0.09
CA LYS A 6 -14.08 5.42 1.39
C LYS A 6 -12.61 5.82 1.43
N ALA A 7 -12.13 6.20 2.61
CA ALA A 7 -10.72 6.51 2.78
C ALA A 7 -9.98 5.22 3.09
N THR A 8 -8.98 4.89 2.29
CA THR A 8 -8.17 3.68 2.50
C THR A 8 -7.08 3.90 3.55
N ILE A 9 -6.66 5.14 3.78
CA ILE A 9 -5.59 5.52 4.71
C ILE A 9 -6.21 6.15 5.96
N PRO A 10 -5.66 5.90 7.17
CA PRO A 10 -6.14 6.57 8.38
C PRO A 10 -5.94 8.09 8.31
N GLU A 11 -6.84 8.83 8.94
CA GLU A 11 -6.71 10.28 9.12
C GLU A 11 -5.56 10.58 10.11
N ARG A 12 -4.74 11.59 9.81
CA ARG A 12 -3.64 11.99 10.69
C ARG A 12 -4.19 12.66 11.95
N ALA A 13 -3.49 12.52 13.08
CA ALA A 13 -3.96 13.02 14.38
C ALA A 13 -4.21 14.55 14.40
N ASP A 14 -3.35 15.31 13.72
CA ASP A 14 -3.48 16.78 13.54
C ASP A 14 -4.75 17.15 12.77
N GLN A 15 -5.09 16.37 11.74
CA GLN A 15 -6.31 16.56 10.94
C GLN A 15 -7.57 16.27 11.77
N ILE A 16 -7.55 15.19 12.56
CA ILE A 16 -8.64 14.87 13.50
C ILE A 16 -8.85 16.00 14.50
N ALA A 17 -7.78 16.52 15.10
CA ALA A 17 -7.82 17.61 16.07
C ALA A 17 -8.38 18.89 15.45
N ARG A 18 -7.88 19.28 14.27
CA ARG A 18 -8.34 20.47 13.54
C ARG A 18 -9.81 20.36 13.11
N ARG A 19 -10.25 19.16 12.74
CA ARG A 19 -11.66 18.87 12.42
C ARG A 19 -12.55 19.03 13.64
N LYS A 20 -12.16 18.43 14.78
CA LYS A 20 -12.89 18.53 16.05
C LYS A 20 -12.97 19.98 16.54
N ALA A 21 -11.89 20.76 16.42
CA ALA A 21 -11.86 22.17 16.80
C ALA A 21 -12.85 23.05 16.02
N LYS A 22 -13.24 22.64 14.81
CA LYS A 22 -14.22 23.34 13.97
C LYS A 22 -15.69 23.01 14.31
N GLY A 23 -15.96 22.10 15.25
CA GLY A 23 -17.30 21.72 15.66
C GLY A 23 -18.18 21.25 14.48
N SER A 24 -19.39 21.80 14.36
CA SER A 24 -20.35 21.47 13.29
C SER A 24 -19.83 21.76 11.88
N THR A 25 -18.96 22.77 11.73
CA THR A 25 -18.34 23.13 10.44
C THR A 25 -17.19 22.21 10.05
N GLY A 26 -16.72 21.36 10.98
CA GLY A 26 -15.62 20.41 10.74
C GLY A 26 -15.99 19.26 9.80
N GLY A 27 -17.28 18.99 9.61
CA GLY A 27 -17.75 17.93 8.73
C GLY A 27 -17.50 16.51 9.25
N ARG A 28 -17.96 15.54 8.45
CA ARG A 28 -17.97 14.12 8.81
C ARG A 28 -16.58 13.48 8.72
N PRO A 29 -16.15 12.67 9.70
CA PRO A 29 -14.90 11.93 9.62
C PRO A 29 -14.88 10.95 8.44
N PRO A 30 -13.70 10.63 7.89
CA PRO A 30 -13.59 9.65 6.83
C PRO A 30 -14.00 8.26 7.34
N ALA A 31 -14.79 7.54 6.53
CA ALA A 31 -14.99 6.10 6.74
C ALA A 31 -13.68 5.39 6.37
N PHE A 32 -12.92 5.04 7.41
CA PHE A 32 -11.71 4.23 7.38
C PHE A 32 -12.02 2.88 8.03
N ASP A 33 -11.54 1.80 7.41
CA ASP A 33 -11.69 0.44 7.90
C ASP A 33 -10.30 -0.08 8.32
N PRO A 34 -10.01 -0.16 9.64
CA PRO A 34 -8.72 -0.61 10.14
C PRO A 34 -8.39 -2.05 9.75
N ASP A 35 -9.39 -2.92 9.65
CA ASP A 35 -9.18 -4.34 9.37
C ASP A 35 -8.86 -4.57 7.90
N LEU A 36 -9.56 -3.87 6.99
CA LEU A 36 -9.18 -3.84 5.59
C LEU A 36 -7.79 -3.21 5.38
N TYR A 37 -7.45 -2.17 6.15
CA TYR A 37 -6.12 -1.55 6.04
C TYR A 37 -4.99 -2.49 6.46
N LYS A 38 -5.21 -3.39 7.43
CA LYS A 38 -4.22 -4.41 7.83
C LYS A 38 -3.83 -5.35 6.69
N LEU A 39 -4.73 -5.61 5.74
CA LEU A 39 -4.47 -6.50 4.60
C LEU A 39 -3.33 -6.01 3.70
N ARG A 40 -3.00 -4.71 3.71
CA ARG A 40 -1.85 -4.15 2.96
C ARG A 40 -0.53 -4.81 3.32
N ASN A 41 -0.38 -5.28 4.56
CA ASN A 41 0.84 -5.91 5.07
C ASN A 41 1.19 -7.20 4.29
N VAL A 42 0.20 -7.88 3.70
CA VAL A 42 0.45 -9.02 2.81
C VAL A 42 1.24 -8.58 1.57
N VAL A 43 0.79 -7.50 0.93
CA VAL A 43 1.44 -6.92 -0.25
C VAL A 43 2.81 -6.34 0.11
N GLU A 44 2.90 -5.58 1.20
CA GLU A 44 4.16 -4.99 1.67
C GLU A 44 5.22 -6.05 1.96
N ARG A 45 4.85 -7.15 2.64
CA ARG A 45 5.77 -8.27 2.88
C ARG A 45 6.18 -8.98 1.60
N CYS A 46 5.26 -9.16 0.65
CA CYS A 46 5.59 -9.71 -0.66
C CYS A 46 6.65 -8.85 -1.37
N PHE A 47 6.45 -7.53 -1.45
CA PHE A 47 7.42 -6.63 -2.05
C PHE A 47 8.75 -6.58 -1.29
N ASN A 48 8.74 -6.66 0.05
CA ASN A 48 9.98 -6.74 0.82
C ASN A 48 10.79 -8.01 0.52
N ARG A 49 10.11 -9.14 0.28
CA ARG A 49 10.76 -10.39 -0.17
C ARG A 49 11.30 -10.25 -1.59
N LEU A 50 10.53 -9.66 -2.50
CA LEU A 50 11.01 -9.38 -3.87
C LEU A 50 12.25 -8.47 -3.88
N LYS A 51 12.34 -7.51 -2.96
CA LYS A 51 13.51 -6.63 -2.83
C LYS A 51 14.78 -7.35 -2.35
N GLN A 52 14.69 -8.56 -1.81
CA GLN A 52 15.88 -9.38 -1.47
C GLN A 52 16.62 -9.87 -2.73
N PHE A 53 15.91 -9.98 -3.87
CA PHE A 53 16.51 -10.31 -5.15
C PHE A 53 17.19 -9.06 -5.71
N ARG A 54 18.49 -8.89 -5.43
CA ARG A 54 19.25 -7.67 -5.73
C ARG A 54 19.12 -7.21 -7.18
N GLY A 55 19.20 -8.13 -8.16
CA GLY A 55 19.05 -7.80 -9.59
C GLY A 55 17.66 -7.25 -9.96
N LEU A 56 16.62 -7.76 -9.29
CA LEU A 56 15.26 -7.27 -9.46
C LEU A 56 15.09 -5.89 -8.81
N ALA A 57 15.59 -5.71 -7.58
CA ALA A 57 15.48 -4.46 -6.82
C ALA A 57 16.20 -3.29 -7.50
N THR A 58 17.37 -3.53 -8.10
CA THR A 58 18.14 -2.51 -8.82
C THR A 58 17.71 -2.33 -10.27
N ARG A 59 16.84 -3.21 -10.78
CA ARG A 59 16.34 -3.21 -12.17
C ARG A 59 17.48 -3.25 -13.19
N PHE A 60 18.36 -4.24 -13.08
CA PHE A 60 19.46 -4.41 -14.05
C PHE A 60 19.01 -4.87 -15.43
N ALA A 61 17.84 -5.50 -15.54
CA ALA A 61 17.25 -5.88 -16.82
C ALA A 61 16.91 -4.66 -17.69
N LYS A 62 17.68 -4.45 -18.77
CA LYS A 62 17.45 -3.36 -19.75
C LYS A 62 16.13 -3.50 -20.51
N ARG A 63 15.67 -4.74 -20.76
CA ARG A 63 14.44 -5.03 -21.51
C ARG A 63 13.30 -5.36 -20.54
N ALA A 64 12.11 -4.81 -20.82
CA ALA A 64 10.91 -5.07 -20.02
C ALA A 64 10.56 -6.57 -19.95
N ALA A 65 10.79 -7.32 -21.04
CA ALA A 65 10.56 -8.76 -21.07
C ALA A 65 11.43 -9.52 -20.06
N TYR A 66 12.72 -9.16 -19.95
CA TYR A 66 13.63 -9.78 -18.98
C TYR A 66 13.28 -9.39 -17.55
N HIS A 67 12.95 -8.12 -17.30
CA HIS A 67 12.49 -7.70 -15.97
C HIS A 67 11.21 -8.43 -15.55
N ARG A 68 10.28 -8.63 -16.48
CA ARG A 68 9.07 -9.43 -16.23
C ARG A 68 9.40 -10.89 -15.91
N ALA A 69 10.34 -11.50 -16.64
CA ALA A 69 10.79 -12.86 -16.37
C ALA A 69 11.44 -12.99 -14.98
N GLU A 70 12.27 -12.02 -14.58
CA GLU A 70 12.86 -11.95 -13.24
C GLU A 70 11.79 -11.89 -12.14
N ILE A 71 10.75 -11.07 -12.31
CA ILE A 71 9.62 -11.01 -11.36
C ILE A 71 8.93 -12.37 -11.26
N ILE A 72 8.62 -13.01 -12.39
CA ILE A 72 7.94 -14.30 -12.42
C ILE A 72 8.79 -15.36 -11.72
N LEU A 73 10.08 -15.43 -12.04
CA LEU A 73 11.02 -16.35 -11.39
C LEU A 73 11.09 -16.12 -9.88
N ALA A 74 11.22 -14.86 -9.44
CA ALA A 74 11.23 -14.53 -8.02
C ALA A 74 9.93 -14.93 -7.32
N CYS A 75 8.77 -14.69 -7.94
CA CYS A 75 7.47 -15.13 -7.43
C CYS A 75 7.37 -16.66 -7.31
N ILE A 76 7.82 -17.41 -8.32
CA ILE A 76 7.84 -18.88 -8.27
C ILE A 76 8.72 -19.36 -7.12
N VAL A 77 9.93 -18.81 -6.99
CA VAL A 77 10.87 -19.16 -5.91
C VAL A 77 10.30 -18.83 -4.52
N LEU A 78 9.57 -17.72 -4.37
CA LEU A 78 8.92 -17.34 -3.12
C LEU A 78 7.68 -18.18 -2.82
N HIS A 79 7.04 -18.76 -3.83
CA HIS A 79 5.86 -19.61 -3.67
C HIS A 79 6.22 -21.06 -3.31
N LEU A 80 7.35 -21.56 -3.83
CA LEU A 80 7.85 -22.92 -3.58
C LEU A 80 8.65 -23.06 -2.29
N ARG A 81 8.89 -21.95 -1.58
CA ARG A 81 9.57 -21.89 -0.28
C ARG A 81 8.56 -21.81 0.86
#